data_AF-A0A3P7T3E9-F1
#
_entry.id   AF-A0A3P7T3E9-F1
#
_cell.length_a   1.000
_cell.length_b   1.000
_cell.length_c   1.000
_cell.angle_alpha   90.00
_cell.angle_beta   90.00
_cell.angle_gamma   90.00
#
_symmetry.space_group_name_H-M   'P 1'
#
loop_
_entity.id
_entity.type
_entity.pdbx_description
1 polymer ?
#
loop_
_entity_poly.entity_id
_entity_poly.type
_entity_poly.pdbx_seq_one_letter_code
_entity_poly.pdbx_strand_id
1 'polypeptide(L)'
;MYGLTNVSNLTRDGPIPAHLLKSIAGDNWIAFYRDTKPFQDEDDLAREVQDNFQKRNYTVKNMFKQTYKTLKQIGFDKLPSSFWTKSIFTRTWSRDMLCYPPAAYDMRNELDYRVKACAHLNLPDFELTHKLLVHIYYYYMCREQPLLFREATNPSFLTAVTNAFAINARNIEYLKMMKLITSETGFSRSKIINRLYMEALEDFVKLPFDFAVDMWRFHIFDGTSTNVTWNSDWWRLR
;
A
#
# COMPACT_ATOMS: atom_id res chain seq x y z
N MET A 1 -17.97 -20.57 -8.71
CA MET A 1 -17.89 -20.27 -10.15
C MET A 1 -16.42 -20.10 -10.54
N TYR A 2 -15.62 -21.16 -10.41
CA TYR A 2 -14.25 -21.27 -10.95
C TYR A 2 -13.98 -22.77 -11.13
N GLY A 3 -14.55 -23.33 -12.19
CA GLY A 3 -14.22 -24.69 -12.62
C GLY A 3 -12.96 -24.62 -13.48
N LEU A 4 -11.92 -25.36 -13.11
CA LEU A 4 -10.71 -25.60 -13.89
C LEU A 4 -10.98 -26.54 -15.09
N THR A 5 -12.19 -26.51 -15.67
CA THR A 5 -12.50 -27.31 -16.86
C THR A 5 -11.96 -26.58 -18.09
N ASN A 6 -10.84 -27.09 -18.61
CA ASN A 6 -10.23 -26.78 -19.90
C ASN A 6 -10.49 -25.35 -20.41
N VAL A 7 -9.68 -24.40 -19.95
CA VAL A 7 -9.58 -23.10 -20.62
C VAL A 7 -8.93 -23.36 -21.98
N SER A 8 -9.74 -23.53 -23.03
CA SER A 8 -9.31 -23.92 -24.38
C SER A 8 -8.23 -23.01 -24.99
N ASN A 9 -8.05 -21.81 -24.43
CA ASN A 9 -7.13 -20.78 -24.92
C ASN A 9 -5.88 -20.61 -24.05
N LEU A 10 -5.69 -21.40 -23.00
CA LEU A 10 -4.45 -21.36 -22.22
C LEU A 10 -3.38 -22.20 -22.92
N THR A 11 -2.39 -21.55 -23.49
CA THR A 11 -1.24 -22.19 -24.12
C THR A 11 0.03 -21.83 -23.37
N ARG A 12 1.07 -22.67 -23.49
CA ARG A 12 2.36 -22.46 -22.80
C ARG A 12 3.05 -21.17 -23.23
N ASP A 13 2.88 -20.80 -24.49
CA ASP A 13 3.60 -19.70 -25.14
C ASP A 13 2.66 -18.53 -25.54
N GLY A 14 1.43 -18.53 -25.04
CA GLY A 14 0.42 -17.51 -25.33
C GLY A 14 0.14 -16.57 -24.13
N PRO A 15 -0.66 -15.51 -24.36
CA PRO A 15 -1.07 -14.61 -23.29
C PRO A 15 -1.95 -15.34 -22.26
N ILE A 16 -1.83 -14.93 -21.00
CA ILE A 16 -2.67 -15.48 -19.93
C ILE A 16 -4.07 -14.87 -20.02
N PRO A 17 -5.15 -15.67 -20.07
CA PRO A 17 -6.51 -15.14 -20.07
C PRO A 17 -6.78 -14.29 -18.83
N ALA A 18 -7.14 -13.01 -19.04
CA ALA A 18 -7.23 -12.01 -17.95
C ALA A 18 -8.18 -12.42 -16.81
N HIS A 19 -9.28 -13.11 -17.12
CA HIS A 19 -10.26 -13.58 -16.13
C HIS A 19 -9.72 -14.65 -15.18
N LEU A 20 -8.59 -15.29 -15.51
CA LEU A 20 -7.95 -16.27 -14.62
C LEU A 20 -7.14 -15.60 -13.53
N LEU A 21 -6.72 -14.34 -13.70
CA LEU A 21 -5.75 -13.68 -12.82
C LEU A 21 -6.26 -13.36 -11.40
N LYS A 22 -7.50 -13.74 -11.08
CA LYS A 22 -8.15 -13.53 -9.76
C LYS A 22 -8.15 -12.06 -9.28
N SER A 23 -7.93 -11.10 -10.20
CA SER A 23 -8.15 -9.66 -10.03
C SER A 23 -9.08 -9.18 -11.14
N ILE A 24 -9.94 -8.21 -10.84
CA ILE A 24 -10.88 -7.63 -11.81
C ILE A 24 -10.13 -7.03 -13.01
N ALA A 25 -9.00 -6.36 -12.76
CA ALA A 25 -8.17 -5.75 -13.80
C ALA A 25 -6.98 -6.64 -14.21
N GLY A 26 -6.68 -7.68 -13.42
CA GLY A 26 -5.51 -8.54 -13.63
C GLY A 26 -4.19 -7.86 -13.26
N ASP A 27 -4.23 -6.82 -12.43
CA ASP A 27 -3.10 -6.00 -11.97
C ASP A 27 -2.51 -6.45 -10.62
N ASN A 28 -3.14 -7.43 -9.97
CA ASN A 28 -2.71 -7.99 -8.69
C ASN A 28 -2.95 -9.51 -8.70
N TRP A 29 -1.89 -10.29 -8.48
CA TRP A 29 -1.91 -11.75 -8.57
C TRP A 29 -1.73 -12.43 -7.20
N ILE A 30 -1.89 -11.67 -6.11
CA ILE A 30 -1.68 -12.16 -4.73
C ILE A 30 -2.55 -13.37 -4.39
N ALA A 31 -3.71 -13.50 -5.01
CA ALA A 31 -4.64 -14.62 -4.81
C ALA A 31 -4.09 -15.97 -5.30
N PHE A 32 -2.96 -16.00 -6.00
CA PHE A 32 -2.23 -17.23 -6.35
C PHE A 32 -1.14 -17.60 -5.35
N TYR A 33 -0.78 -16.71 -4.43
CA TYR A 33 0.36 -16.90 -3.54
C TYR A 33 0.32 -18.27 -2.83
N ARG A 34 -0.83 -18.65 -2.27
CA ARG A 34 -1.00 -19.94 -1.57
C ARG A 34 -0.74 -21.15 -2.47
N ASP A 35 -1.15 -21.08 -3.73
CA ASP A 35 -1.08 -22.20 -4.68
C ASP A 35 0.30 -22.31 -5.36
N THR A 36 1.05 -21.21 -5.37
CA THR A 36 2.27 -21.06 -6.20
C THR A 36 3.52 -20.68 -5.41
N LYS A 37 3.43 -20.58 -4.07
CA LYS A 37 4.59 -20.27 -3.22
C LYS A 37 5.74 -21.26 -3.47
N PRO A 38 6.98 -20.79 -3.67
CA PRO A 38 8.13 -21.65 -3.97
C PRO A 38 8.44 -22.69 -2.87
N PHE A 39 8.20 -22.32 -1.60
CA PHE A 39 8.44 -23.20 -0.45
C PHE A 39 7.16 -23.39 0.36
N GLN A 40 6.98 -24.56 0.97
CA GLN A 40 5.80 -24.87 1.77
C GLN A 40 5.79 -24.20 3.14
N ASP A 41 6.95 -23.73 3.61
CA ASP A 41 7.07 -22.98 4.87
C ASP A 41 6.07 -21.82 4.93
N GLU A 42 5.33 -21.74 6.04
CA GLU A 42 4.38 -20.65 6.26
C GLU A 42 5.08 -19.39 6.76
N ASP A 43 4.61 -18.25 6.25
CA ASP A 43 4.98 -16.94 6.76
C ASP A 43 3.92 -16.46 7.76
N ASP A 44 4.19 -16.70 9.04
CA ASP A 44 3.31 -16.32 10.14
C ASP A 44 3.47 -14.86 10.59
N LEU A 45 4.32 -14.07 9.91
CA LEU A 45 4.67 -12.71 10.33
C LEU A 45 3.45 -11.81 10.55
N ALA A 46 2.52 -11.80 9.60
CA ALA A 46 1.32 -10.95 9.69
C ALA A 46 0.44 -11.34 10.88
N ARG A 47 0.28 -12.65 11.13
CA ARG A 47 -0.47 -13.18 12.26
C ARG A 47 0.21 -12.84 13.58
N GLU A 48 1.52 -13.03 13.68
CA GLU A 48 2.29 -12.72 14.87
C GLU A 48 2.21 -11.23 15.23
N VAL A 49 2.32 -10.34 14.24
CA VAL A 49 2.16 -8.89 14.43
C VAL A 49 0.75 -8.54 14.94
N GLN A 50 -0.28 -9.11 14.33
CA GLN A 50 -1.68 -8.92 14.76
C GLN A 50 -1.90 -9.40 16.20
N ASP A 51 -1.42 -10.59 16.54
CA ASP A 51 -1.54 -11.16 17.89
C ASP A 51 -0.80 -10.30 18.93
N ASN A 52 0.38 -9.77 18.59
CA ASN A 52 1.14 -8.91 19.50
C ASN A 52 0.50 -7.53 19.68
N PHE A 53 -0.17 -6.98 18.66
CA PHE A 53 -0.99 -5.78 18.86
C PHE A 53 -2.12 -6.03 19.88
N GLN A 54 -2.81 -7.17 19.76
CA GLN A 54 -3.89 -7.55 20.67
C GLN A 54 -3.38 -7.80 22.10
N LYS A 55 -2.34 -8.64 22.26
CA LYS A 55 -1.73 -8.96 23.56
C LYS A 55 -1.26 -7.71 24.33
N ARG A 56 -0.97 -6.62 23.61
CA ARG A 56 -0.50 -5.36 24.18
C ARG A 56 -1.57 -4.29 24.31
N ASN A 57 -2.83 -4.63 24.04
CA ASN A 57 -3.95 -3.71 24.10
C ASN A 57 -3.70 -2.44 23.25
N TYR A 58 -3.12 -2.62 22.06
CA TYR A 58 -3.02 -1.50 21.13
C TYR A 58 -4.42 -1.04 20.72
N THR A 59 -4.55 0.26 20.53
CA THR A 59 -5.63 0.85 19.74
C THR A 59 -5.03 1.30 18.42
N VAL A 60 -5.83 1.46 17.37
CA VAL A 60 -5.35 1.99 16.09
C VAL A 60 -4.68 3.35 16.28
N LYS A 61 -5.24 4.20 17.15
CA LYS A 61 -4.59 5.48 17.51
C LYS A 61 -3.23 5.29 18.19
N ASN A 62 -3.06 4.28 19.03
CA ASN A 62 -1.76 3.94 19.62
C ASN A 62 -0.77 3.43 18.57
N MET A 63 -1.23 2.69 17.55
CA MET A 63 -0.40 2.28 16.42
C MET A 63 0.16 3.49 15.65
N PHE A 64 -0.67 4.50 15.37
CA PHE A 64 -0.22 5.78 14.81
C PHE A 64 0.74 6.53 15.73
N LYS A 65 0.42 6.64 17.02
CA LYS A 65 1.31 7.30 18.00
C LYS A 65 2.66 6.62 18.09
N GLN A 66 2.69 5.30 18.03
CA GLN A 66 3.91 4.52 18.12
C GLN A 66 4.78 4.75 16.87
N THR A 67 4.19 4.72 15.68
CA THR A 67 4.88 5.09 14.43
C THR A 67 5.41 6.53 14.46
N TYR A 68 4.60 7.47 14.94
CA TYR A 68 5.00 8.86 15.13
C TYR A 68 6.22 9.01 16.07
N LYS A 69 6.29 8.22 17.16
CA LYS A 69 7.45 8.22 18.06
C LYS A 69 8.72 7.75 17.35
N THR A 70 8.64 6.70 16.54
CA THR A 70 9.78 6.23 15.73
C THR A 70 10.25 7.31 14.77
N LEU A 71 9.34 7.94 14.03
CA LEU A 71 9.68 9.02 13.11
C LEU A 71 10.36 10.19 13.85
N LYS A 72 9.86 10.56 15.04
CA LYS A 72 10.54 11.55 15.88
C LYS A 72 11.96 11.15 16.30
N GLN A 73 12.21 9.88 16.59
CA GLN A 73 13.54 9.39 16.99
C GLN A 73 14.57 9.52 15.87
N ILE A 74 14.14 9.44 14.61
CA ILE A 74 15.01 9.62 13.44
C ILE A 74 15.03 11.07 12.92
N GLY A 75 14.51 12.03 13.70
CA GLY A 75 14.68 13.46 13.45
C GLY A 75 13.46 14.21 12.91
N PHE A 76 12.30 13.57 12.78
CA PHE A 76 11.08 14.30 12.36
C PHE A 76 10.53 15.20 13.48
N ASP A 77 9.98 16.35 13.08
CA ASP A 77 9.44 17.37 13.98
C ASP A 77 8.19 16.93 14.77
N LYS A 78 7.83 17.73 15.76
CA LYS A 78 6.56 17.53 16.48
C LYS A 78 5.38 18.00 15.64
N LEU A 79 4.45 17.08 15.32
CA LEU A 79 3.20 17.45 14.64
C LEU A 79 2.27 18.26 15.57
N PRO A 80 1.44 19.15 15.01
CA PRO A 80 0.42 19.89 15.75
C PRO A 80 -0.55 18.98 16.52
N SER A 81 -1.08 19.46 17.65
CA SER A 81 -2.08 18.70 18.44
C SER A 81 -3.37 18.44 17.65
N SER A 82 -3.70 19.33 16.70
CA SER A 82 -4.83 19.22 15.77
C SER A 82 -4.80 17.91 14.99
N PHE A 83 -3.62 17.40 14.63
CA PHE A 83 -3.49 16.11 13.96
C PHE A 83 -4.14 14.97 14.77
N TRP A 84 -3.94 14.94 16.09
CA TRP A 84 -4.45 13.87 16.94
C TRP A 84 -5.92 14.03 17.32
N THR A 85 -6.44 15.26 17.30
CA THR A 85 -7.82 15.56 17.71
C THR A 85 -8.78 15.56 16.53
N LYS A 86 -8.31 15.92 15.32
CA LYS A 86 -9.16 16.07 14.12
C LYS A 86 -9.03 14.93 13.11
N SER A 87 -8.00 14.10 13.18
CA SER A 87 -7.85 12.94 12.29
C SER A 87 -8.82 11.81 12.63
N ILE A 88 -9.17 11.03 11.61
CA ILE A 88 -9.95 9.80 11.73
C ILE A 88 -9.03 8.63 11.41
N PHE A 89 -8.65 7.88 12.44
CA PHE A 89 -7.73 6.75 12.31
C PHE A 89 -8.44 5.40 12.08
N THR A 90 -9.67 5.28 12.58
CA THR A 90 -10.50 4.07 12.48
C THR A 90 -11.91 4.44 12.07
N ARG A 91 -12.68 3.48 11.55
CA ARG A 91 -14.04 3.71 11.08
C ARG A 91 -14.91 4.22 12.23
N THR A 92 -15.61 5.31 11.96
CA THR A 92 -16.65 5.83 12.86
C THR A 92 -18.00 5.28 12.40
N TRP A 93 -18.73 4.60 13.29
CA TRP A 93 -20.02 3.97 12.95
C TRP A 93 -21.23 4.89 13.13
N SER A 94 -21.07 6.05 13.76
CA SER A 94 -22.17 7.02 13.96
C SER A 94 -22.52 7.83 12.72
N ARG A 95 -21.79 7.66 11.61
CA ARG A 95 -22.02 8.34 10.34
C ARG A 95 -21.46 7.55 9.18
N ASP A 96 -21.98 7.80 7.99
CA ASP A 96 -21.39 7.28 6.77
C ASP A 96 -20.03 7.91 6.48
N MET A 97 -19.12 7.09 5.97
CA MET A 97 -17.75 7.47 5.73
C MET A 97 -17.16 6.64 4.59
N LEU A 98 -16.50 7.34 3.67
CA LEU A 98 -15.66 6.73 2.65
C LEU A 98 -14.36 6.24 3.30
N CYS A 99 -14.19 4.92 3.41
CA CYS A 99 -12.96 4.33 3.95
C CYS A 99 -11.83 4.30 2.91
N TYR A 100 -12.16 3.97 1.66
CA TYR A 100 -11.21 3.82 0.57
C TYR A 100 -11.38 4.94 -0.47
N PRO A 101 -10.30 5.60 -0.92
CA PRO A 101 -8.91 5.40 -0.48
C PRO A 101 -8.65 6.03 0.91
N PRO A 102 -7.72 5.47 1.70
CA PRO A 102 -7.15 6.19 2.84
C PRO A 102 -6.40 7.43 2.35
N ALA A 103 -6.40 8.51 3.13
CA ALA A 103 -5.86 9.79 2.67
C ALA A 103 -5.18 10.58 3.79
N ALA A 104 -4.17 11.35 3.40
CA ALA A 104 -3.53 12.40 4.20
C ALA A 104 -3.88 13.77 3.59
N TYR A 105 -4.19 14.74 4.44
CA TYR A 105 -4.66 16.08 4.05
C TYR A 105 -3.81 17.17 4.68
N ASP A 106 -3.41 18.13 3.85
CA ASP A 106 -3.03 19.49 4.25
C ASP A 106 -4.27 20.39 4.09
N MET A 107 -4.70 21.03 5.18
CA MET A 107 -5.84 21.95 5.17
C MET A 107 -5.45 23.36 4.70
N ARG A 108 -4.21 23.56 4.22
CA ARG A 108 -3.69 24.77 3.58
C ARG A 108 -3.69 26.00 4.48
N ASN A 109 -3.56 25.80 5.79
CA ASN A 109 -3.51 26.87 6.80
C ASN A 109 -2.29 26.76 7.72
N GLU A 110 -1.28 25.97 7.32
CA GLU A 110 0.00 25.73 8.03
C GLU A 110 -0.10 25.00 9.37
N LEU A 111 -1.29 24.90 9.96
CA LEU A 111 -1.52 24.45 11.34
C LEU A 111 -2.35 23.16 11.45
N ASP A 112 -3.06 22.76 10.39
CA ASP A 112 -4.03 21.67 10.40
C ASP A 112 -3.75 20.64 9.30
N TYR A 113 -3.33 19.46 9.74
CA TYR A 113 -3.04 18.30 8.89
C TYR A 113 -3.78 17.10 9.45
N ARG A 114 -4.34 16.26 8.58
CA ARG A 114 -5.25 15.20 9.02
C ARG A 114 -5.08 13.93 8.21
N VAL A 115 -5.30 12.79 8.85
CA VAL A 115 -5.51 11.51 8.14
C VAL A 115 -6.96 11.08 8.20
N LYS A 116 -7.41 10.43 7.13
CA LYS A 116 -8.69 9.74 7.01
C LYS A 116 -8.43 8.28 6.63
N ALA A 117 -8.47 7.39 7.62
CA ALA A 117 -8.30 5.95 7.44
C ALA A 117 -9.36 5.17 8.23
N CYS A 118 -9.63 3.95 7.77
CA CYS A 118 -10.39 2.94 8.50
C CYS A 118 -9.46 1.78 8.85
N ALA A 119 -8.36 2.08 9.55
CA ALA A 119 -7.34 1.11 9.86
C ALA A 119 -7.79 0.14 10.97
N HIS A 120 -7.20 -1.04 10.95
CA HIS A 120 -7.30 -2.11 11.91
C HIS A 120 -5.91 -2.42 12.49
N LEU A 121 -5.85 -3.34 13.44
CA LEU A 121 -4.60 -3.77 14.07
C LEU A 121 -4.04 -5.01 13.34
N ASN A 122 -3.43 -4.79 12.19
CA ASN A 122 -2.77 -5.83 11.40
C ASN A 122 -1.53 -5.23 10.70
N LEU A 123 -0.73 -6.10 10.07
CA LEU A 123 0.50 -5.69 9.40
C LEU A 123 0.26 -4.74 8.20
N PRO A 124 -0.69 -5.00 7.27
CA PRO A 124 -0.99 -4.06 6.18
C PRO A 124 -1.37 -2.64 6.65
N ASP A 125 -2.20 -2.52 7.69
CA ASP A 125 -2.61 -1.21 8.22
C ASP A 125 -1.49 -0.54 9.05
N PHE A 126 -0.53 -1.31 9.56
CA PHE A 126 0.70 -0.79 10.16
C PHE A 126 1.61 -0.15 9.10
N GLU A 127 1.73 -0.74 7.92
CA GLU A 127 2.43 -0.14 6.78
C GLU A 127 1.72 1.11 6.28
N LEU A 128 0.39 1.05 6.14
CA LEU A 128 -0.44 2.19 5.77
C LEU A 128 -0.25 3.36 6.76
N THR A 129 -0.10 3.05 8.05
CA THR A 129 0.19 4.05 9.08
C THR A 129 1.50 4.79 8.82
N HIS A 130 2.56 4.07 8.43
CA HIS A 130 3.84 4.69 8.06
C HIS A 130 3.69 5.56 6.81
N LYS A 131 3.04 5.02 5.77
CA LYS A 131 2.77 5.73 4.52
C LYS A 131 2.06 7.06 4.78
N LEU A 132 0.96 7.04 5.54
CA LEU A 132 0.15 8.22 5.84
C LEU A 132 0.87 9.23 6.73
N LEU A 133 1.62 8.79 7.74
CA LEU A 133 2.36 9.72 8.61
C LEU A 133 3.50 10.41 7.85
N VAL A 134 4.22 9.69 7.00
CA VAL A 134 5.28 10.28 6.16
C VAL A 134 4.70 11.25 5.15
N HIS A 135 3.51 10.97 4.62
CA HIS A 135 2.78 11.91 3.77
C HIS A 135 2.44 13.20 4.53
N ILE A 136 1.93 13.09 5.77
CA ILE A 136 1.66 14.25 6.63
C ILE A 136 2.93 15.03 6.93
N TYR A 137 4.04 14.35 7.20
CA TYR A 137 5.32 15.01 7.41
C TYR A 137 5.82 15.73 6.18
N TYR A 138 5.62 15.19 4.98
CA TYR A 138 5.95 15.89 3.74
C TYR A 138 5.24 17.24 3.67
N TYR A 139 3.91 17.25 3.86
CA TYR A 139 3.14 18.49 3.92
C TYR A 139 3.61 19.43 5.03
N TYR A 140 3.86 18.88 6.22
CA TYR A 140 4.30 19.66 7.37
C TYR A 140 5.68 20.30 7.16
N MET A 141 6.59 19.63 6.47
CA MET A 141 7.93 20.15 6.15
C MET A 141 7.88 21.23 5.06
N CYS A 142 6.94 21.12 4.12
CA CYS A 142 6.72 22.14 3.09
C CYS A 142 5.85 23.32 3.55
N ARG A 143 5.40 23.36 4.81
CA ARG A 143 4.43 24.36 5.31
C ARG A 143 4.87 25.81 5.14
N GLU A 144 6.18 26.08 5.19
CA GLU A 144 6.74 27.44 5.08
C GLU A 144 6.93 27.88 3.62
N GLN A 145 6.75 26.97 2.66
CA GLN A 145 6.75 27.33 1.24
C GLN A 145 5.47 28.09 0.88
N PRO A 146 5.49 28.95 -0.16
CA PRO A 146 4.27 29.51 -0.76
C PRO A 146 3.29 28.40 -1.11
N LEU A 147 1.99 28.67 -1.00
CA LEU A 147 0.94 27.64 -1.15
C LEU A 147 1.06 26.82 -2.45
N LEU A 148 1.48 27.45 -3.54
CA LEU A 148 1.68 26.81 -4.85
C LEU A 148 2.87 25.83 -4.89
N PHE A 149 3.78 25.89 -3.92
CA PHE A 149 4.98 25.06 -3.82
C PHE A 149 4.92 24.06 -2.65
N ARG A 150 3.74 23.83 -2.07
CA ARG A 150 3.52 22.84 -0.98
C ARG A 150 3.21 21.43 -1.49
N GLU A 151 3.37 21.20 -2.78
CA GLU A 151 3.20 19.90 -3.42
C GLU A 151 4.56 19.27 -3.74
N ALA A 152 4.56 17.97 -3.97
CA ALA A 152 5.79 17.29 -4.32
C ALA A 152 6.28 17.68 -5.71
N THR A 153 7.61 17.64 -5.92
CA THR A 153 8.25 17.99 -7.19
C THR A 153 7.63 17.29 -8.40
N ASN A 154 7.19 16.04 -8.20
CA ASN A 154 6.27 15.35 -9.10
C ASN A 154 5.42 14.35 -8.28
N PRO A 155 4.27 13.89 -8.80
CA PRO A 155 3.40 12.96 -8.08
C PRO A 155 4.08 11.64 -7.66
N SER A 156 5.06 11.19 -8.44
CA SER A 156 5.80 9.95 -8.17
C SER A 156 6.76 10.07 -6.98
N PHE A 157 7.32 11.26 -6.73
CA PHE A 157 8.29 11.47 -5.65
C PHE A 157 7.68 11.20 -4.27
N LEU A 158 6.52 11.79 -3.99
CA LEU A 158 5.82 11.58 -2.73
C LEU A 158 5.38 10.12 -2.56
N THR A 159 4.91 9.51 -3.65
CA THR A 159 4.52 8.11 -3.66
C THR A 159 5.71 7.20 -3.35
N ALA A 160 6.87 7.44 -3.96
CA ALA A 160 8.10 6.69 -3.74
C ALA A 160 8.59 6.82 -2.29
N VAL A 161 8.67 8.05 -1.76
CA VAL A 161 9.11 8.30 -0.37
C VAL A 161 8.18 7.62 0.63
N THR A 162 6.86 7.81 0.48
CA THR A 162 5.89 7.23 1.42
C THR A 162 5.84 5.69 1.36
N ASN A 163 5.96 5.11 0.16
CA ASN A 163 6.05 3.65 0.00
C ASN A 163 7.36 3.08 0.57
N ALA A 164 8.49 3.80 0.46
CA ALA A 164 9.75 3.34 1.04
C ALA A 164 9.62 3.14 2.57
N PHE A 165 8.98 4.07 3.27
CA PHE A 165 8.72 3.93 4.70
C PHE A 165 7.69 2.82 5.01
N ALA A 166 6.69 2.63 4.16
CA ALA A 166 5.73 1.54 4.29
C ALA A 166 6.43 0.17 4.18
N ILE A 167 7.27 -0.03 3.17
CA ILE A 167 8.06 -1.27 2.98
C ILE A 167 8.98 -1.51 4.19
N ASN A 168 9.63 -0.46 4.70
CA ASN A 168 10.47 -0.54 5.89
C ASN A 168 9.67 -0.95 7.15
N ALA A 169 8.36 -0.69 7.21
CA ALA A 169 7.52 -1.14 8.32
C ALA A 169 7.45 -2.67 8.44
N ARG A 170 7.68 -3.40 7.34
CA ARG A 170 7.79 -4.87 7.32
C ARG A 170 9.18 -5.40 7.68
N ASN A 171 10.16 -4.53 7.95
CA ASN A 171 11.51 -4.98 8.30
C ASN A 171 11.49 -5.72 9.65
N ILE A 172 12.07 -6.93 9.68
CA ILE A 172 12.04 -7.80 10.87
C ILE A 172 12.73 -7.16 12.07
N GLU A 173 13.89 -6.54 11.88
CA GLU A 173 14.62 -5.90 12.98
C GLU A 173 13.85 -4.68 13.50
N TYR A 174 13.17 -3.95 12.61
CA TYR A 174 12.26 -2.90 13.01
C TYR A 174 11.06 -3.44 13.81
N LEU A 175 10.41 -4.52 13.34
CA LEU A 175 9.30 -5.15 14.05
C LEU A 175 9.74 -5.71 15.42
N LYS A 176 10.95 -6.27 15.54
CA LYS A 176 11.58 -6.70 16.81
C LYS A 176 11.84 -5.52 17.75
N MET A 177 12.36 -4.41 17.23
CA MET A 177 12.57 -3.18 18.02
C MET A 177 11.26 -2.63 18.57
N MET A 178 10.20 -2.66 17.77
CA MET A 178 8.83 -2.33 18.16
C MET A 178 8.18 -3.45 19.01
N LYS A 179 8.91 -4.55 19.18
CA LYS A 179 8.56 -5.78 19.86
C LYS A 179 7.30 -6.44 19.28
N LEU A 180 6.88 -6.12 18.06
CA LEU A 180 5.67 -6.67 17.43
C LEU A 180 5.85 -8.13 16.99
N ILE A 181 7.09 -8.63 17.04
CA ILE A 181 7.45 -10.04 16.84
C ILE A 181 8.49 -10.46 17.87
N THR A 182 8.69 -11.76 18.03
CA THR A 182 9.69 -12.34 18.94
C THR A 182 11.12 -12.16 18.42
N SER A 183 12.09 -12.23 19.34
CA SER A 183 13.52 -12.24 18.99
C SER A 183 13.93 -13.47 18.17
N GLU A 184 13.18 -14.56 18.31
CA GLU A 184 13.41 -15.85 17.63
C GLU A 184 12.88 -15.86 16.19
N THR A 185 11.99 -14.92 15.83
CA THR A 185 11.49 -14.75 14.47
C THR A 185 12.67 -14.49 13.53
N GLY A 186 12.98 -15.49 12.70
CA GLY A 186 14.20 -15.57 11.90
C GLY A 186 13.95 -15.64 10.39
N PHE A 187 15.00 -15.34 9.64
CA PHE A 187 15.05 -15.38 8.19
C PHE A 187 15.53 -16.74 7.70
N SER A 188 14.62 -17.72 7.57
CA SER A 188 14.96 -18.86 6.71
C SER A 188 15.00 -18.38 5.26
N ARG A 189 15.92 -18.94 4.47
CA ARG A 189 16.02 -18.63 3.02
C ARG A 189 14.67 -18.84 2.32
N SER A 190 13.94 -19.89 2.71
CA SER A 190 12.61 -20.20 2.20
C SER A 190 11.59 -19.09 2.46
N LYS A 191 11.54 -18.56 3.69
CA LYS A 191 10.64 -17.45 4.06
C LYS A 191 10.98 -16.17 3.31
N ILE A 192 12.27 -15.86 3.12
CA ILE A 192 12.69 -14.71 2.30
C ILE A 192 12.16 -14.86 0.87
N ILE A 193 12.39 -16.03 0.24
CA ILE A 193 11.97 -16.24 -1.15
C ILE A 193 10.44 -16.18 -1.27
N ASN A 194 9.70 -16.79 -0.34
CA ASN A 194 8.24 -16.70 -0.31
C ASN A 194 7.77 -15.24 -0.19
N ARG A 195 8.40 -14.44 0.67
CA ARG A 195 8.06 -13.02 0.81
C ARG A 195 8.36 -12.21 -0.46
N LEU A 196 9.52 -12.40 -1.08
CA LEU A 196 9.87 -11.74 -2.35
C LEU A 196 8.90 -12.16 -3.47
N TYR A 197 8.48 -13.42 -3.48
CA TYR A 197 7.49 -13.92 -4.42
C TYR A 197 6.11 -13.27 -4.20
N MET A 198 5.70 -13.10 -2.94
CA MET A 198 4.48 -12.38 -2.58
C MET A 198 4.53 -10.91 -3.06
N GLU A 199 5.64 -10.22 -2.81
CA GLU A 199 5.87 -8.84 -3.29
C GLU A 199 5.86 -8.78 -4.84
N ALA A 200 6.41 -9.78 -5.53
CA ALA A 200 6.36 -9.83 -6.99
C ALA A 200 4.93 -9.97 -7.54
N LEU A 201 4.09 -10.81 -6.92
CA LEU A 201 2.69 -10.98 -7.28
C LEU A 201 1.81 -9.76 -7.00
N GLU A 202 2.25 -8.85 -6.14
CA GLU A 202 1.51 -7.63 -5.78
C GLU A 202 2.02 -6.42 -6.58
N ASP A 203 3.33 -6.17 -6.56
CA ASP A 203 3.93 -4.93 -7.08
C ASP A 203 4.54 -5.09 -8.48
N PHE A 204 5.17 -6.23 -8.78
CA PHE A 204 5.91 -6.39 -10.03
C PHE A 204 4.99 -6.67 -11.23
N VAL A 205 3.99 -7.55 -11.04
CA VAL A 205 2.98 -7.85 -12.08
C VAL A 205 2.12 -6.63 -12.43
N LYS A 206 2.06 -5.64 -11.55
CA LYS A 206 1.32 -4.40 -11.73
C LYS A 206 1.99 -3.43 -12.71
N LEU A 207 3.32 -3.45 -12.80
CA LEU A 207 4.09 -2.54 -13.67
C LEU A 207 3.64 -2.53 -15.15
N PRO A 208 3.51 -3.68 -15.84
CA PRO A 208 3.03 -3.68 -17.23
C PRO A 208 1.57 -3.21 -17.35
N PHE A 209 0.73 -3.49 -16.34
CA PHE A 209 -0.65 -3.00 -16.32
C PHE A 209 -0.71 -1.47 -16.21
N ASP A 210 0.02 -0.88 -15.26
CA ASP A 210 0.05 0.56 -15.07
C ASP A 210 0.61 1.28 -16.32
N PHE A 211 1.63 0.70 -16.96
CA PHE A 211 2.15 1.20 -18.23
C PHE A 211 1.11 1.15 -19.35
N ALA A 212 0.39 0.04 -19.50
CA ALA A 212 -0.66 -0.10 -20.52
C ALA A 212 -1.81 0.90 -20.31
N VAL A 213 -2.20 1.16 -19.06
CA VAL A 213 -3.24 2.15 -18.72
C VAL A 213 -2.83 3.55 -19.14
N ASP A 214 -1.62 3.99 -18.80
CA ASP A 214 -1.18 5.34 -19.14
C ASP A 214 -0.91 5.50 -20.63
N MET A 215 -0.34 4.49 -21.30
CA MET A 215 -0.20 4.50 -22.76
C MET A 215 -1.56 4.59 -23.46
N TRP A 216 -2.54 3.82 -22.99
CA TRP A 216 -3.89 3.87 -23.54
C TRP A 216 -4.52 5.26 -23.37
N ARG A 217 -4.39 5.85 -22.17
CA ARG A 217 -4.89 7.22 -21.90
C ARG A 217 -4.19 8.26 -22.76
N PHE A 218 -2.87 8.15 -22.96
CA PHE A 218 -2.13 9.06 -23.83
C PHE A 218 -2.61 8.98 -25.27
N HIS A 219 -2.81 7.76 -25.82
CA HIS A 219 -3.37 7.60 -27.16
C HIS A 219 -4.77 8.22 -27.30
N ILE A 220 -5.58 8.22 -26.24
CA ILE A 220 -6.89 8.91 -26.27
C ILE A 220 -6.69 10.43 -26.31
N PHE A 221 -5.82 10.96 -25.47
CA PHE A 221 -5.63 12.40 -25.33
C PHE A 221 -4.91 13.04 -26.52
N ASP A 222 -4.00 12.33 -27.18
CA ASP A 222 -3.31 12.81 -28.38
C ASP A 222 -4.07 12.53 -29.69
N GLY A 223 -5.17 11.78 -29.63
CA GLY A 223 -6.03 11.44 -30.77
C GLY A 223 -5.61 10.21 -31.57
N THR A 224 -4.54 9.50 -31.17
CA THR A 224 -4.13 8.21 -31.78
C THR A 224 -5.22 7.15 -31.66
N SER A 225 -5.93 7.10 -30.53
CA SER A 225 -7.05 6.20 -30.26
C SER A 225 -8.37 6.97 -30.31
N THR A 226 -9.25 6.56 -31.23
CA THR A 226 -10.57 7.19 -31.43
C THR A 226 -11.63 6.47 -30.61
N ASN A 227 -12.79 7.11 -30.41
CA ASN A 227 -13.93 6.48 -29.72
C ASN A 227 -14.35 5.13 -30.32
N VAL A 228 -14.10 4.91 -31.61
CA VAL A 228 -14.35 3.63 -32.30
C VAL A 228 -13.28 2.58 -31.96
N THR A 229 -12.04 2.98 -31.71
CA THR A 229 -10.89 2.07 -31.52
C THR A 229 -10.47 1.87 -30.06
N TRP A 230 -11.05 2.59 -29.11
CA TRP A 230 -10.69 2.52 -27.68
C TRP A 230 -10.52 1.10 -27.14
N ASN A 231 -11.49 0.21 -27.38
CA ASN A 231 -11.44 -1.15 -26.85
C ASN A 231 -10.39 -2.02 -27.57
N SER A 232 -10.27 -1.93 -28.90
CA SER A 232 -9.25 -2.70 -29.63
C SER A 232 -7.84 -2.24 -29.29
N ASP A 233 -7.64 -0.94 -29.10
CA ASP A 233 -6.35 -0.37 -28.72
C ASP A 233 -5.96 -0.76 -27.29
N TRP A 234 -6.94 -0.83 -26.36
CA TRP A 234 -6.74 -1.36 -25.01
C TRP A 234 -6.24 -2.82 -25.04
N TRP A 235 -6.92 -3.69 -25.79
CA TRP A 235 -6.54 -5.10 -25.87
C TRP A 235 -5.22 -5.34 -26.62
N ARG A 236 -4.81 -4.43 -27.51
CA ARG A 236 -3.48 -4.51 -28.17
C ARG A 236 -2.33 -4.20 -27.21
N LEU A 237 -2.58 -3.39 -26.18
CA LEU A 237 -1.59 -3.07 -25.14
C LEU A 237 -1.53 -4.14 -24.03
N ARG A 238 -2.45 -5.10 -24.02
CA ARG A 238 -2.65 -6.10 -22.96
C ARG A 238 -2.16 -7.49 -23.33
#